data_AF-A0A2N4YNJ6-F1
#
_entry.id   AF-A0A2N4YNJ6-F1
#
_cell.length_a   1.000
_cell.length_b   1.000
_cell.length_c   1.000
_cell.angle_alpha   90.00
_cell.angle_beta   90.00
_cell.angle_gamma   90.00
#
_symmetry.space_group_name_H-M   'P 1'
#
loop_
_entity.id
_entity.type
_entity.pdbx_description
1 polymer ?
#
loop_
_entity_poly.entity_id
_entity_poly.type
_entity_poly.pdbx_seq_one_letter_code
_entity_poly.pdbx_strand_id
1 'polypeptide(L)' 'MSEAKLFSPLKVGAVTVPNRVFMAPLTRLRSIEPGDIPTPLMGEYYRQRASSGLIITEATQISAQAKGYAGAPGLH' A
#
# COMPACT_ATOMS: atom_id res chain seq x y z
N MET A 1 28.43 5.52 -11.61
CA MET A 1 27.03 5.49 -12.09
C MET A 1 26.52 4.05 -12.04
N SER A 2 25.52 3.74 -11.21
CA SER A 2 24.94 2.39 -11.09
C SER A 2 23.43 2.37 -10.83
N GLU A 3 22.71 3.43 -11.22
CA GLU A 3 21.24 3.50 -11.19
C GLU A 3 20.56 2.43 -12.07
N ALA A 4 21.30 1.84 -13.02
CA ALA A 4 20.80 0.85 -13.96
C ALA A 4 20.07 -0.32 -13.28
N LYS A 5 20.49 -0.75 -12.08
CA LYS A 5 19.80 -1.83 -11.36
C LYS A 5 18.51 -1.37 -10.70
N LEU A 6 18.47 -0.16 -10.12
CA LEU A 6 17.32 0.33 -9.36
C LEU A 6 16.08 0.50 -10.25
N PHE A 7 16.29 0.97 -11.48
CA PHE A 7 15.22 1.17 -12.48
C PHE A 7 15.08 -0.01 -13.47
N SER A 8 15.69 -1.17 -13.17
CA SER A 8 15.52 -2.39 -13.95
C SER A 8 14.31 -3.21 -13.49
N PRO A 9 13.65 -3.95 -14.40
CA PRO A 9 12.58 -4.87 -14.03
C PRO A 9 13.02 -5.96 -13.03
N LEU A 10 12.07 -6.47 -12.25
CA LEU A 10 12.28 -7.55 -11.28
C LEU A 10 11.07 -8.49 -11.26
N LYS A 11 11.32 -9.80 -11.24
CA LYS A 11 10.27 -10.81 -10.99
C LYS A 11 10.02 -10.92 -9.48
N VAL A 12 8.78 -10.73 -9.05
CA VAL A 12 8.32 -10.81 -7.66
C VAL A 12 7.18 -11.82 -7.57
N GLY A 13 7.52 -13.08 -7.26
CA GLY A 13 6.55 -14.18 -7.23
C GLY A 13 5.84 -14.34 -8.58
N ALA A 14 4.54 -14.08 -8.60
CA ALA A 14 3.67 -14.21 -9.78
C ALA A 14 3.68 -13.00 -10.72
N VAL A 15 4.25 -11.85 -10.30
CA VAL A 15 4.23 -10.61 -11.09
C VAL A 15 5.64 -10.17 -11.49
N THR A 16 5.73 -9.35 -12.53
CA THR A 16 6.96 -8.64 -12.90
C THR A 16 6.72 -7.15 -12.71
N VAL A 17 7.61 -6.49 -11.96
CA VAL A 17 7.55 -5.06 -11.67
C VAL A 17 8.54 -4.30 -12.54
N PRO A 18 8.23 -3.06 -12.97
CA PRO A 18 9.05 -2.31 -13.91
C PRO A 18 10.35 -1.75 -13.30
N ASN A 19 10.39 -1.58 -11.98
CA ASN A 19 11.54 -1.05 -11.24
C ASN A 19 11.59 -1.63 -9.82
N ARG A 20 12.67 -1.35 -9.10
CA ARG A 20 12.92 -1.86 -7.73
C ARG A 20 12.65 -0.82 -6.65
N VAL A 21 11.97 0.28 -6.99
CA VAL A 21 11.56 1.33 -6.05
C VAL A 21 10.15 1.00 -5.57
N PHE A 22 10.06 0.41 -4.39
CA PHE A 22 8.78 0.01 -3.81
C PHE A 22 8.29 1.05 -2.82
N MET A 23 6.97 1.19 -2.74
CA MET A 23 6.33 1.93 -1.68
C MET A 23 6.13 1.01 -0.48
N ALA A 24 6.79 1.34 0.63
CA ALA A 24 6.65 0.64 1.90
C ALA A 24 5.21 0.72 2.46
N PRO A 25 4.79 -0.21 3.33
CA PRO A 25 3.52 -0.11 4.04
C PRO A 25 3.57 1.05 5.04
N LEU A 26 2.65 2.01 4.92
CA LEU A 26 2.64 3.24 5.72
C LEU A 26 1.24 3.51 6.28
N THR A 27 0.99 3.22 7.56
CA THR A 27 -0.28 3.53 8.25
C THR A 27 -0.59 5.02 8.23
N ARG A 28 -1.75 5.41 7.69
CA ARG A 28 -2.11 6.82 7.51
C ARG A 28 -3.31 7.28 8.35
N LEU A 29 -4.08 6.34 8.91
CA LEU A 29 -5.23 6.61 9.80
C LEU A 29 -6.31 7.47 9.14
N ARG A 30 -6.74 7.12 7.92
CA ARG A 30 -7.69 7.91 7.10
C ARG A 30 -8.95 7.15 6.66
N SER A 31 -9.24 6.01 7.27
CA SER A 31 -10.46 5.24 7.00
C SER A 31 -11.67 5.85 7.72
N ILE A 32 -12.86 5.60 7.19
CA ILE A 32 -14.12 6.02 7.81
C ILE A 32 -14.41 5.15 9.03
N GLU A 33 -14.85 5.80 10.10
CA GLU A 33 -15.45 5.14 11.27
C GLU A 33 -16.92 5.56 11.41
N PRO A 34 -17.83 4.65 11.81
CA PRO A 34 -17.60 3.23 12.09
C PRO A 34 -17.36 2.41 10.81
N GLY A 35 -16.70 1.25 10.96
CA GLY A 35 -16.58 0.23 9.91
C GLY A 35 -15.20 0.10 9.24
N ASP A 36 -14.24 0.97 9.58
CA ASP A 36 -12.84 0.90 9.10
C ASP A 36 -12.74 0.87 7.57
N ILE A 37 -13.59 1.67 6.91
CA ILE A 37 -13.84 1.62 5.47
C ILE A 37 -12.84 2.54 4.73
N PRO A 38 -12.06 2.02 3.76
CA PRO A 38 -11.21 2.86 2.91
C PRO A 38 -12.00 3.94 2.16
N THR A 39 -11.37 5.10 1.94
CA THR A 39 -12.02 6.26 1.32
C THR A 39 -11.59 6.48 -0.13
N PRO A 40 -12.39 7.21 -0.95
CA PRO A 40 -11.93 7.68 -2.26
C PRO A 40 -10.62 8.48 -2.21
N LEU A 41 -10.39 9.23 -1.12
CA LEU A 41 -9.13 9.95 -0.87
C LEU A 41 -7.93 8.99 -0.77
N MET A 42 -8.08 7.86 -0.10
CA MET A 42 -7.04 6.83 -0.02
C MET A 42 -6.79 6.21 -1.40
N GLY A 43 -7.85 5.97 -2.18
CA GLY A 43 -7.73 5.52 -3.56
C GLY A 43 -6.89 6.47 -4.43
N GLU A 44 -7.19 7.77 -4.37
CA GLU A 44 -6.42 8.81 -5.08
C GLU A 44 -4.96 8.87 -4.59
N TYR A 45 -4.73 8.75 -3.29
CA TYR A 45 -3.38 8.69 -2.71
C TYR A 45 -2.53 7.55 -3.27
N TYR A 46 -3.09 6.34 -3.42
CA TYR A 46 -2.37 5.21 -4.02
C TYR A 46 -2.25 5.36 -5.54
N ARG A 47 -3.28 5.88 -6.22
CA ARG A 47 -3.26 6.15 -7.67
C ARG A 47 -2.08 7.05 -8.05
N GLN A 48 -1.84 8.11 -7.28
CA GLN A 48 -0.72 9.03 -7.48
C GLN A 48 0.67 8.36 -7.36
N ARG A 49 0.75 7.18 -6.74
CA ARG A 49 2.00 6.43 -6.48
C ARG A 49 2.15 5.18 -7.34
N ALA A 50 1.25 4.96 -8.29
CA ALA A 50 1.21 3.77 -9.14
C ALA A 50 2.45 3.59 -10.04
N SER A 51 3.38 4.56 -10.09
CA SER A 51 4.66 4.43 -10.78
C SER A 51 5.73 3.66 -9.97
N SER A 52 5.51 3.45 -8.67
CA SER A 52 6.33 2.54 -7.87
C SER A 52 6.27 1.13 -8.46
N GLY A 53 7.38 0.39 -8.40
CA GLY A 53 7.42 -0.98 -8.92
C GLY A 53 6.37 -1.88 -8.25
N LEU A 54 6.24 -1.76 -6.93
CA LEU A 54 5.20 -2.40 -6.12
C LEU A 54 4.73 -1.43 -5.05
N ILE A 55 3.43 -1.38 -4.81
CA ILE A 55 2.83 -0.73 -3.64
C ILE A 55 2.47 -1.81 -2.63
N ILE A 56 2.96 -1.66 -1.41
CA ILE A 56 2.48 -2.41 -0.25
C ILE A 56 1.58 -1.45 0.52
N THR A 57 0.30 -1.80 0.65
CA THR A 57 -0.68 -0.93 1.31
C THR A 57 -0.38 -0.77 2.79
N GLU A 58 -1.06 0.18 3.44
CA GLU A 58 -1.00 0.33 4.89
C GLU A 58 -1.50 -0.91 5.66
N ALA A 59 -1.11 -1.00 6.93
CA ALA A 59 -1.52 -2.10 7.80
C ALA A 59 -3.04 -2.16 7.91
N THR A 60 -3.61 -3.27 7.45
CA THR A 60 -5.05 -3.48 7.31
C THR A 60 -5.51 -4.59 8.24
N GLN A 61 -6.59 -4.37 9.00
CA GLN A 61 -7.07 -5.29 10.04
C GLN A 61 -7.72 -6.53 9.42
N ILE A 62 -7.33 -7.71 9.90
CA ILE A 62 -7.93 -9.00 9.49
C ILE A 62 -9.20 -9.38 10.26
N SER A 63 -9.54 -8.60 11.29
CA SER A 63 -10.74 -8.78 12.11
C SER A 63 -10.97 -7.52 12.95
N ALA A 64 -12.18 -7.34 13.48
CA ALA A 64 -12.46 -6.28 14.43
C ALA A 64 -11.55 -6.36 15.69
N GLN A 65 -11.17 -7.57 16.11
CA GLN A 65 -10.24 -7.77 17.24
C GLN A 65 -8.82 -7.29 16.92
N ALA A 66 -8.39 -7.35 15.65
CA ALA A 66 -7.05 -6.93 15.23
C ALA A 66 -6.87 -5.40 15.19
N LYS A 67 -7.93 -4.62 15.44
CA LYS A 67 -7.87 -3.16 15.42
C LYS A 67 -7.01 -2.60 16.56
N GLY A 68 -5.82 -2.13 16.19
CA GLY A 68 -4.90 -1.45 17.11
C GLY A 68 -4.90 0.09 17.01
N TYR A 69 -5.49 0.66 15.95
CA TYR A 69 -5.47 2.11 15.70
C TYR A 69 -6.81 2.58 15.13
N ALA A 70 -7.32 3.70 15.64
CA ALA A 70 -8.48 4.38 15.04
C ALA A 70 -8.13 4.93 13.65
N GLY A 71 -9.02 4.72 12.68
CA GLY A 71 -8.84 5.14 11.28
C GLY A 71 -7.92 4.25 10.44
N ALA A 72 -7.34 3.16 10.97
CA ALA A 72 -6.72 2.14 10.14
C ALA A 72 -7.80 1.33 9.38
N PRO A 73 -7.54 0.87 8.14
CA PRO A 73 -8.54 0.16 7.35
C PRO A 73 -8.70 -1.30 7.76
N GLY A 74 -9.88 -1.87 7.54
CA GLY A 74 -10.18 -3.30 7.72
C GLY A 74 -10.39 -4.06 6.40
N LEU A 75 -10.16 -5.37 6.43
CA LEU A 75 -10.53 -6.33 5.38
C LEU A 75 -10.90 -7.67 6.04
N HIS A 76 -12.17 -7.79 6.47
CA HIS A 76 -12.71 -8.92 7.22
C HIS A 76 -14.22 -9.10 7.01
#